data_AF-A0A510KFD9-F1
#
_entry.id   AF-A0A510KFD9-F1
#
_cell.length_a   1.000
_cell.length_b   1.000
_cell.length_c   1.000
_cell.angle_alpha   90.00
_cell.angle_beta   90.00
_cell.angle_gamma   90.00
#
_symmetry.space_group_name_H-M   'P 1'
#
loop_
_entity.id
_entity.type
_entity.pdbx_description
1 polymer ?
#
loop_
_entity_poly.entity_id
_entity_poly.type
_entity_poly.pdbx_seq_one_letter_code
_entity_poly.pdbx_strand_id
1 'polypeptide(L)' 'MKLIDVKTIVSVFQVSDIEKSLSWYKKWLGEPDVVPMEGVAEYELNKDVWLQLSYEGTEKIEKSSIIIGIEDIKSCK' A
#
# COMPACT_ATOMS: atom_id res chain seq x y z
N MET A 1 18.96 21.26 -2.45
CA MET A 1 18.21 20.22 -3.19
C MET A 1 17.19 20.89 -4.08
N LYS A 2 16.92 20.35 -5.27
CA LYS A 2 15.82 20.80 -6.13
C LYS A 2 14.54 20.05 -5.75
N LEU A 3 13.42 20.73 -5.74
CA LEU A 3 12.11 20.11 -5.61
C LEU A 3 11.79 19.36 -6.90
N ILE A 4 11.23 18.16 -6.77
CA ILE A 4 10.76 17.33 -7.89
C ILE A 4 9.26 17.57 -8.03
N ASP A 5 8.78 17.82 -9.25
CA ASP A 5 7.35 17.90 -9.57
C ASP A 5 6.77 16.49 -9.68
N VAL A 6 6.47 15.88 -8.53
CA VAL A 6 5.91 14.53 -8.43
C VAL A 6 4.44 14.56 -8.85
N LYS A 7 4.08 13.77 -9.87
CA LYS A 7 2.68 13.63 -10.34
C LYS A 7 1.92 12.51 -9.65
N THR A 8 2.61 11.41 -9.35
CA THR A 8 2.04 10.24 -8.67
C THR A 8 3.14 9.57 -7.86
N ILE A 9 2.74 8.87 -6.80
CA ILE A 9 3.61 8.01 -6.03
C ILE A 9 2.92 6.67 -5.77
N VAL A 10 3.67 5.60 -5.96
CA VAL A 10 3.26 4.24 -5.58
C VAL A 10 4.30 3.71 -4.62
N SER A 11 3.87 3.36 -3.41
CA SER A 11 4.71 2.68 -2.44
C SER A 11 4.44 1.20 -2.50
N VAL A 12 5.45 0.40 -2.85
CA VAL A 12 5.32 -1.05 -2.98
C VAL A 12 5.88 -1.73 -1.74
N PHE A 13 5.03 -2.49 -1.05
CA PHE A 13 5.38 -3.26 0.13
C PHE A 13 5.39 -4.73 -0.23
N GLN A 14 6.57 -5.36 -0.11
CA GLN A 14 6.67 -6.80 -0.17
C GLN A 14 6.04 -7.42 1.09
N VAL A 15 5.20 -8.44 0.90
CA VAL A 15 4.52 -9.14 1.99
C VAL A 15 4.81 -10.64 1.95
N SER A 16 4.79 -11.31 3.10
CA SER A 16 5.00 -12.77 3.21
C SER A 16 3.79 -13.59 2.84
N ASP A 17 2.61 -12.99 2.95
CA ASP A 17 1.33 -13.69 2.91
C ASP A 17 0.27 -12.66 2.55
N ILE A 18 -0.20 -12.70 1.31
CA ILE A 18 -1.12 -11.70 0.79
C ILE A 18 -2.47 -11.73 1.53
N GLU A 19 -2.97 -12.89 1.92
CA GLU A 19 -4.27 -13.02 2.60
C GLU A 19 -4.24 -12.43 4.01
N LYS A 20 -3.17 -12.72 4.78
CA LYS A 20 -2.97 -12.12 6.10
C LYS A 20 -2.78 -10.61 6.00
N SER A 21 -2.03 -10.15 5.01
CA SER A 21 -1.82 -8.72 4.78
C SER A 21 -3.13 -8.02 4.41
N LEU A 22 -3.91 -8.54 3.47
CA LEU A 22 -5.23 -8.01 3.12
C LEU A 22 -6.15 -7.95 4.34
N SER A 23 -6.19 -9.01 5.16
CA SER A 23 -6.97 -9.04 6.40
C SER A 23 -6.55 -7.98 7.42
N TRP A 24 -5.27 -7.59 7.43
CA TRP A 24 -4.75 -6.53 8.29
C TRP A 24 -5.09 -5.14 7.73
N TYR A 25 -4.77 -4.88 6.46
CA TYR A 25 -4.98 -3.57 5.82
C TYR A 25 -6.46 -3.24 5.68
N LYS A 26 -7.31 -4.25 5.49
CA LYS A 26 -8.77 -4.08 5.42
C LYS A 26 -9.40 -3.47 6.67
N LYS A 27 -8.76 -3.62 7.83
CA LYS A 27 -9.23 -2.98 9.08
C LYS A 27 -9.01 -1.47 9.10
N TRP A 28 -8.13 -0.95 8.25
CA TRP A 28 -7.68 0.43 8.25
C TRP A 28 -8.04 1.20 6.98
N LEU A 29 -8.10 0.50 5.84
CA LEU A 29 -8.26 1.09 4.51
C LEU A 29 -9.46 0.51 3.74
N GLY A 30 -10.18 -0.48 4.29
CA GLY A 30 -11.24 -1.19 3.58
C GLY A 30 -10.75 -2.21 2.54
N GLU A 31 -11.59 -2.54 1.56
CA GLU A 31 -11.18 -3.44 0.46
C GLU A 31 -10.12 -2.77 -0.43
N PRO A 32 -9.21 -3.52 -1.05
CA PRO A 32 -8.34 -2.96 -2.08
C PRO A 32 -9.14 -2.42 -3.26
N ASP A 33 -8.73 -1.29 -3.81
CA ASP A 33 -9.37 -0.66 -4.96
C ASP A 33 -9.08 -1.42 -6.27
N VAL A 34 -7.88 -2.03 -6.38
CA VAL A 34 -7.46 -2.80 -7.55
C VAL A 34 -6.73 -4.08 -7.12
N VAL A 35 -7.06 -5.19 -7.78
CA VAL A 35 -6.33 -6.46 -7.68
C VAL A 35 -5.85 -6.82 -9.09
N PRO A 36 -4.65 -6.36 -9.49
CA PRO A 36 -4.22 -6.46 -10.89
C PRO A 36 -3.84 -7.89 -11.30
N MET A 37 -3.37 -8.68 -10.34
CA MET A 37 -3.07 -10.11 -10.51
C MET A 37 -3.04 -10.81 -9.15
N GLU A 38 -3.00 -12.15 -9.17
CA GLU A 38 -2.84 -12.95 -7.96
C GLU A 38 -1.57 -12.53 -7.19
N GLY A 39 -1.68 -12.39 -5.86
CA GLY A 39 -0.58 -11.96 -5.01
C GLY A 39 -0.33 -10.45 -4.97
N VAL A 40 -1.09 -9.64 -5.72
CA VAL A 40 -0.95 -8.17 -5.74
C VAL A 40 -2.28 -7.50 -5.39
N ALA A 41 -2.23 -6.48 -4.53
CA ALA A 41 -3.37 -5.65 -4.21
C ALA A 41 -2.96 -4.18 -4.04
N GLU A 42 -3.81 -3.27 -4.49
CA GLU A 42 -3.53 -1.83 -4.50
C GLU A 42 -4.64 -1.06 -3.79
N TYR A 43 -4.23 -0.06 -2.99
CA TYR A 43 -5.08 0.86 -2.27
C TYR A 43 -4.80 2.28 -2.75
N GLU A 44 -5.83 2.99 -3.20
CA GLU A 44 -5.76 4.42 -3.49
C GLU A 44 -5.93 5.19 -2.17
N LEU A 45 -4.82 5.68 -1.62
CA LEU A 45 -4.82 6.39 -0.34
C LEU A 45 -5.35 7.82 -0.50
N ASN A 46 -5.06 8.44 -1.64
CA ASN A 46 -5.62 9.69 -2.13
C ASN A 46 -5.39 9.72 -3.65
N LYS A 47 -5.98 10.71 -4.33
CA LYS A 47 -5.75 10.94 -5.76
C LYS A 47 -4.25 10.90 -6.07
N ASP A 48 -3.87 10.01 -6.97
CA ASP A 48 -2.49 9.79 -7.46
C ASP A 48 -1.48 9.27 -6.40
N VAL A 49 -1.94 8.83 -5.22
CA VAL A 49 -1.11 8.28 -4.13
C VAL A 49 -1.57 6.87 -3.79
N TRP A 50 -0.70 5.89 -4.01
CA TRP A 50 -1.05 4.48 -3.93
C TRP A 50 -0.15 3.68 -2.99
N LEU A 51 -0.74 2.67 -2.36
CA LEU A 51 -0.04 1.61 -1.64
C LEU A 51 -0.30 0.29 -2.35
N GLN A 52 0.76 -0.39 -2.78
CA GLN A 52 0.70 -1.73 -3.35
C GLN A 52 1.26 -2.74 -2.36
N LEU A 53 0.54 -3.83 -2.14
CA LEU A 53 1.02 -5.04 -1.49
C LEU A 53 1.42 -6.04 -2.57
N SER A 54 2.63 -6.59 -2.47
CA SER A 54 3.17 -7.53 -3.46
C SER A 54 3.70 -8.79 -2.77
N TYR A 55 3.11 -9.93 -3.08
CA TYR A 55 3.60 -11.24 -2.68
C TYR A 55 4.40 -11.87 -3.82
N GLU A 56 5.69 -12.12 -3.61
CA GLU A 56 6.59 -12.67 -4.62
C GLU A 56 6.95 -14.15 -4.39
N GLY A 57 6.33 -14.82 -3.41
CA GLY A 57 6.61 -16.24 -3.14
C GLY A 57 7.98 -16.53 -2.52
N THR A 58 8.74 -15.51 -2.11
CA THR A 58 10.07 -15.67 -1.50
C THR A 58 10.04 -15.40 -0.01
N GLU A 59 10.89 -16.08 0.76
CA GLU A 59 11.02 -15.85 2.21
C GLU A 59 11.85 -14.60 2.56
N LYS A 60 12.50 -13.98 1.58
CA LYS A 60 13.30 -12.76 1.78
C LYS A 60 12.45 -11.53 1.49
N ILE A 61 11.81 -11.03 2.53
CA ILE A 61 11.04 -9.79 2.45
C ILE A 61 11.91 -8.63 2.89
N GLU A 62 12.07 -7.65 2.01
CA GLU A 62 12.73 -6.40 2.37
C GLU A 62 11.80 -5.54 3.23
N LYS A 63 12.35 -5.02 4.34
CA LYS A 63 11.61 -4.13 5.23
C LYS A 63 11.38 -2.80 4.51
N SER A 64 10.12 -2.44 4.37
CA SER A 64 9.69 -1.18 3.76
C SER A 64 8.96 -0.32 4.80
N SER A 65 9.03 1.00 4.65
CA SER A 65 8.27 1.93 5.47
C SER A 65 7.77 3.11 4.64
N ILE A 66 6.56 3.55 4.97
CA ILE A 66 5.96 4.78 4.46
C ILE A 66 5.47 5.56 5.67
N ILE A 67 5.64 6.88 5.63
CA ILE A 67 5.11 7.79 6.64
C ILE A 67 4.05 8.64 5.94
N ILE A 68 2.81 8.53 6.39
CA ILE A 68 1.68 9.29 5.85
C ILE A 68 1.19 10.22 6.95
N GLY A 69 1.30 11.53 6.71
CA GLY A 69 0.68 12.53 7.56
C GLY A 69 -0.77 12.75 7.13
N ILE A 70 -1.71 12.53 8.04
CA ILE A 70 -3.14 12.78 7.85
C ILE A 70 -3.69 13.62 9.00
N GLU A 71 -4.83 14.29 8.79
CA GLU A 71 -5.46 15.13 9.80
C GLU A 71 -6.10 14.31 10.94
N ASP A 72 -6.83 13.23 10.61
CA ASP A 72 -7.46 12.33 11.58
C ASP A 72 -7.49 10.88 11.08
N ILE A 73 -6.87 9.95 11.81
CA ILE A 73 -6.85 8.52 11.48
C ILE A 73 -8.22 7.83 11.57
N LYS A 74 -9.17 8.41 12.32
CA LYS A 74 -10.54 7.90 12.40
C LYS A 74 -11.37 8.25 11.16
N SER A 75 -10.87 9.15 10.31
CA SER A 75 -11.53 9.52 9.06
C SER A 75 -11.16 8.62 7.88
N CYS A 76 -10.22 7.69 8.08
CA CYS A 76 -9.89 6.67 7.08
C CYS A 76 -11.11 5.79 6.79
N LYS A 77 -11.26 5.39 5.52
CA LYS A 77 -12.36 4.54 5.02
C LYS A 77 -12.38 3.16 5.64
#